data_AF-A0ABD1VZ56-F1
#
_entry.id   AF-A0ABD1VZ56-F1
#
_cell.length_a   1.000
_cell.length_b   1.000
_cell.length_c   1.000
_cell.angle_alpha   90.00
_cell.angle_beta   90.00
_cell.angle_gamma   90.00
#
_symmetry.space_group_name_H-M   'P 1'
#
loop_
_entity.id
_entity.type
_entity.pdbx_description
1 polymer ?
#
loop_
_entity_poly.entity_id
_entity_poly.type
_entity_poly.pdbx_seq_one_letter_code
_entity_poly.pdbx_strand_id
1 'polypeptide(L)'
;MADTTKINEEIDLTKTVDLAPQAAVQPLVQLNSATQISLKLTSSNYFSWKAQFTSLLYGLNLLSYVDGTFLCPSETIPNLAALSWKCQDQLILHDILSSLSESIIPLVFFLYHQFNSLESAPSILYEKIQVTHHPLEG
;
A
#
# COMPACT_ATOMS: atom_id res chain seq x y z
N MET A 1 -6.82 73.97 0.05
CA MET A 1 -6.77 73.25 -1.24
C MET A 1 -6.76 71.76 -0.88
N ALA A 2 -7.94 71.18 -0.83
CA ALA A 2 -8.17 69.76 -0.62
C ALA A 2 -8.66 69.23 -1.98
N ASP A 3 -8.13 68.08 -2.42
CA ASP A 3 -8.81 67.28 -3.43
C ASP A 3 -8.67 65.80 -3.07
N THR A 4 -9.81 65.14 -3.15
CA THR A 4 -10.12 63.77 -2.80
C THR A 4 -10.38 63.03 -4.10
N THR A 5 -10.00 61.75 -4.21
CA THR A 5 -10.88 60.63 -4.67
C THR A 5 -10.07 59.45 -5.23
N LYS A 6 -10.31 58.31 -4.58
CA LYS A 6 -10.13 56.90 -5.00
C LYS A 6 -10.19 56.63 -6.51
N ILE A 7 -9.37 55.69 -6.97
CA ILE A 7 -9.87 54.55 -7.74
C ILE A 7 -9.21 53.25 -7.25
N ASN A 8 -10.08 52.34 -6.82
CA ASN A 8 -9.78 50.95 -6.54
C ASN A 8 -9.93 50.20 -7.88
N GLU A 9 -8.90 49.47 -8.33
CA GLU A 9 -9.06 48.42 -9.34
C GLU A 9 -8.90 47.06 -8.66
N GLU A 10 -10.05 46.53 -8.25
CA GLU A 10 -10.53 45.17 -8.51
C GLU A 10 -9.44 44.14 -8.89
N ILE A 11 -8.98 43.38 -7.90
CA ILE A 11 -8.33 42.10 -8.15
C ILE A 11 -9.46 41.08 -8.37
N ASP A 12 -9.70 40.79 -9.64
CA ASP A 12 -10.68 39.86 -10.19
C ASP A 12 -10.69 38.50 -9.44
N LEU A 13 -11.84 38.24 -8.81
CA LEU A 13 -12.23 36.99 -8.17
C LEU A 13 -12.65 35.93 -9.21
N THR A 14 -11.90 35.72 -10.30
CA THR A 14 -12.08 34.54 -11.18
C THR A 14 -10.82 34.22 -12.00
N LYS A 15 -9.80 33.61 -11.38
CA LYS A 15 -8.83 32.76 -12.10
C LYS A 15 -8.79 31.36 -11.50
N THR A 16 -9.82 30.59 -11.85
CA THR A 16 -9.76 29.13 -11.88
C THR A 16 -8.93 28.73 -13.09
N VAL A 17 -7.68 28.31 -12.88
CA VAL A 17 -6.94 27.51 -13.86
C VAL A 17 -6.27 26.36 -13.10
N ASP A 18 -6.78 25.16 -13.41
CA ASP A 18 -6.26 23.82 -13.16
C ASP A 18 -6.05 23.30 -11.74
N LEU A 19 -7.07 22.59 -11.23
CA LEU A 19 -6.88 21.42 -10.38
C LEU A 19 -6.41 20.24 -11.25
N ALA A 20 -5.09 20.09 -11.41
CA ALA A 20 -4.49 18.77 -11.61
C ALA A 20 -4.14 18.20 -10.22
N PRO A 21 -4.39 16.91 -9.92
CA PRO A 21 -3.92 16.32 -8.68
C PRO A 21 -2.39 16.25 -8.74
N GLN A 22 -1.73 17.24 -8.16
CA GLN A 22 -0.29 17.22 -7.97
C GLN A 22 0.00 16.03 -7.06
N ALA A 23 0.65 14.99 -7.61
CA ALA A 23 1.02 13.78 -6.88
C ALA A 23 1.92 14.18 -5.69
N ALA A 24 1.30 14.38 -4.53
CA ALA A 24 1.98 14.84 -3.34
C ALA A 24 3.01 13.78 -2.93
N VAL A 25 4.28 14.17 -2.93
CA VAL A 25 5.36 13.33 -2.41
C VAL A 25 5.15 13.21 -0.91
N GLN A 26 4.64 12.07 -0.46
CA GLN A 26 4.44 11.85 0.98
C GLN A 26 5.80 11.60 1.65
N PRO A 27 6.10 12.29 2.76
CA PRO A 27 7.30 12.01 3.53
C PRO A 27 7.22 10.59 4.10
N LEU A 28 8.34 9.88 4.05
CA LEU A 28 8.43 8.51 4.59
C LEU A 28 8.26 8.54 6.10
N VAL A 29 7.36 7.70 6.59
CA VAL A 29 7.13 7.48 8.02
C VAL A 29 7.94 6.27 8.45
N GLN A 30 8.86 6.47 9.39
CA GLN A 30 9.59 5.37 10.01
C GLN A 30 8.69 4.68 11.03
N LEU A 31 8.57 3.36 10.88
CA LEU A 31 7.90 2.47 11.82
C LEU A 31 8.99 1.54 12.37
N ASN A 32 8.89 1.23 13.65
CA ASN A 32 9.75 0.27 14.33
C ASN A 32 8.85 -0.58 15.23
N SER A 33 8.13 -1.49 14.59
CA SER A 33 7.11 -2.31 15.26
C SER A 33 7.73 -3.11 16.41
N ALA A 34 8.98 -3.58 16.27
CA ALA A 34 9.71 -4.31 17.30
C ALA A 34 9.83 -3.55 18.65
N THR A 35 9.72 -2.22 18.63
CA THR A 35 9.73 -1.38 19.83
C THR A 35 8.37 -0.73 20.15
N GLN A 36 7.49 -0.60 19.16
CA GLN A 36 6.21 0.12 19.27
C GLN A 36 5.02 -0.78 19.56
N ILE A 37 5.10 -2.08 19.26
CA ILE A 37 4.12 -3.08 19.69
C ILE A 37 4.75 -4.03 20.71
N SER A 38 4.04 -4.24 21.82
CA SER A 38 4.57 -5.03 22.93
C SER A 38 4.48 -6.54 22.70
N LEU A 39 3.67 -6.97 21.72
CA LEU A 39 3.39 -8.38 21.43
C LEU A 39 3.99 -8.75 20.08
N LYS A 40 4.88 -9.75 20.06
CA LYS A 40 5.22 -10.44 18.82
C LYS A 40 4.09 -11.39 18.43
N LEU A 41 3.81 -11.52 17.12
CA LEU A 41 2.79 -12.44 16.62
C LEU A 41 3.20 -13.89 16.90
N THR A 42 2.34 -14.62 17.59
CA THR A 42 2.42 -16.06 17.82
C THR A 42 1.15 -16.74 17.28
N SER A 43 1.09 -18.07 17.32
CA SER A 43 -0.07 -18.84 16.87
C SER A 43 -1.34 -18.61 17.72
N SER A 44 -1.20 -18.09 18.94
CA SER A 44 -2.30 -17.95 19.90
C SER A 44 -2.77 -16.51 20.13
N ASN A 45 -2.06 -15.50 19.61
CA ASN A 45 -2.33 -14.09 19.95
C ASN A 45 -2.69 -13.20 18.75
N TYR A 46 -3.03 -13.79 17.60
CA TYR A 46 -3.29 -13.06 16.36
C TYR A 46 -4.25 -11.87 16.53
N PHE A 47 -5.37 -12.03 17.23
CA PHE A 47 -6.33 -10.94 17.42
C PHE A 47 -5.75 -9.76 18.20
N SER A 48 -5.01 -10.04 19.28
CA SER A 48 -4.37 -9.02 20.10
C SER A 48 -3.23 -8.33 19.35
N TRP A 49 -2.41 -9.10 18.63
CA TRP A 49 -1.36 -8.57 17.76
C TRP A 49 -1.95 -7.68 16.67
N LYS A 50 -3.01 -8.14 15.99
CA LYS A 50 -3.70 -7.39 14.93
C LYS A 50 -4.25 -6.08 15.46
N ALA A 51 -4.90 -6.09 16.63
CA ALA A 51 -5.42 -4.87 17.24
C ALA A 51 -4.32 -3.84 17.52
N GLN A 52 -3.18 -4.26 18.08
CA GLN A 52 -2.04 -3.36 18.33
C GLN A 52 -1.42 -2.84 17.03
N PHE A 53 -1.18 -3.72 16.06
CA PHE A 53 -0.57 -3.36 14.78
C PHE A 53 -1.47 -2.42 13.96
N THR A 54 -2.77 -2.72 13.87
CA THR A 54 -3.75 -1.85 13.21
C THR A 54 -3.86 -0.49 13.89
N SER A 55 -3.84 -0.44 15.23
CA SER A 55 -3.84 0.84 15.95
C SER A 55 -2.58 1.66 15.67
N LEU A 56 -1.42 1.03 15.57
CA LEU A 56 -0.15 1.70 15.23
C LEU A 56 -0.20 2.26 13.80
N LEU A 57 -0.64 1.46 12.82
CA LEU A 57 -0.78 1.92 11.43
C LEU A 57 -1.77 3.07 11.30
N TYR A 58 -2.91 3.00 12.01
CA TYR A 58 -3.90 4.07 12.01
C TYR A 58 -3.32 5.37 12.59
N GLY A 59 -2.60 5.29 13.72
CA GLY A 59 -1.94 6.45 14.34
C GLY A 59 -0.85 7.10 13.46
N LEU A 60 -0.32 6.36 12.48
CA LEU A 60 0.69 6.82 11.54
C LEU A 60 0.12 7.18 10.15
N ASN A 61 -1.20 7.08 9.95
CA ASN A 61 -1.86 7.21 8.64
C ASN A 61 -1.34 6.23 7.58
N LEU A 62 -0.89 5.05 8.00
CA LEU A 62 -0.34 4.00 7.12
C LEU A 62 -1.33 2.87 6.84
N LEU A 63 -2.50 2.87 7.49
CA LEU A 63 -3.49 1.79 7.33
C LEU A 63 -3.96 1.63 5.88
N SER A 64 -4.02 2.74 5.13
CA SER A 64 -4.46 2.77 3.74
C SER A 64 -3.56 2.01 2.76
N TYR A 65 -2.30 1.76 3.15
CA TYR A 65 -1.37 0.92 2.39
C TYR A 65 -1.70 -0.57 2.53
N VAL A 66 -2.26 -0.98 3.69
CA VAL A 66 -2.53 -2.38 4.01
C VAL A 66 -3.94 -2.81 3.59
N ASP A 67 -4.92 -1.91 3.70
CA ASP A 67 -6.30 -2.19 3.29
C ASP A 67 -6.53 -2.06 1.76
N GLY A 68 -5.52 -1.59 1.02
CA GLY A 68 -5.55 -1.44 -0.43
C GLY A 68 -6.33 -0.21 -0.92
N THR A 69 -6.77 0.68 -0.02
CA THR A 69 -7.45 1.93 -0.40
C THR A 69 -6.48 2.94 -1.04
N PHE A 70 -5.20 2.86 -0.69
CA PHE A 70 -4.14 3.68 -1.29
C PHE A 70 -3.33 2.88 -2.32
N LEU A 71 -3.79 2.89 -3.56
CA LEU A 71 -3.16 2.19 -4.67
C LEU A 71 -1.83 2.85 -5.09
N CYS A 72 -0.89 2.03 -5.59
CA CYS A 72 0.35 2.51 -6.17
C CYS A 72 0.05 3.49 -7.33
N PRO A 73 0.62 4.71 -7.32
CA PRO A 73 0.48 5.65 -8.42
C PRO A 73 1.01 5.06 -9.73
N SER A 74 0.42 5.45 -10.87
CA SER A 74 0.88 5.02 -12.19
C SER A 74 2.38 5.34 -12.38
N GLU A 75 3.13 4.35 -12.87
CA GLU A 75 4.57 4.42 -13.12
C GLU A 75 4.93 5.12 -14.44
N THR A 76 4.01 5.91 -15.01
CA THR A 76 4.11 6.34 -16.42
C THR A 76 5.26 7.30 -16.75
N ILE A 77 6.01 7.80 -15.76
CA ILE A 77 7.23 8.63 -15.83
C ILE A 77 7.98 8.33 -14.50
N PRO A 78 9.30 8.58 -14.30
CA PRO A 78 9.89 8.56 -12.96
C PRO A 78 9.07 9.42 -11.98
N ASN A 79 8.16 8.76 -11.29
CA ASN A 79 7.15 9.37 -10.45
C ASN A 79 7.65 9.23 -9.02
N LEU A 80 8.09 10.35 -8.46
CA LEU A 80 8.61 10.39 -7.10
C LEU A 80 7.55 9.90 -6.09
N ALA A 81 6.26 10.06 -6.39
CA ALA A 81 5.19 9.51 -5.56
C ALA A 81 5.09 7.97 -5.64
N ALA A 82 5.33 7.36 -6.81
CA ALA A 82 5.37 5.90 -6.94
C ALA A 82 6.59 5.30 -6.20
N LEU A 83 7.73 5.99 -6.25
CA LEU A 83 8.92 5.62 -5.47
C LEU A 83 8.65 5.73 -3.97
N SER A 84 8.10 6.85 -3.48
CA SER A 84 7.72 7.01 -2.07
C SER A 84 6.72 5.96 -1.62
N TRP A 85 5.72 5.65 -2.45
CA TRP A 85 4.73 4.60 -2.18
C TRP A 85 5.42 3.24 -1.99
N LYS A 86 6.29 2.85 -2.94
CA LYS A 86 7.03 1.57 -2.88
C LYS A 86 7.94 1.51 -1.66
N CYS A 87 8.64 2.59 -1.36
CA CYS A 87 9.48 2.65 -0.18
C CYS A 87 8.66 2.48 1.11
N GLN A 88 7.51 3.15 1.21
CA GLN A 88 6.64 3.04 2.39
C GLN A 88 6.02 1.64 2.53
N ASP A 89 5.56 1.05 1.42
CA ASP A 89 5.05 -0.32 1.38
C ASP A 89 6.10 -1.34 1.87
N GLN A 90 7.34 -1.22 1.39
CA GLN A 90 8.42 -2.11 1.81
C GLN A 90 8.82 -1.91 3.28
N LEU A 91 8.75 -0.68 3.81
CA LEU A 91 8.95 -0.43 5.23
C LEU A 91 7.85 -1.10 6.07
N ILE A 92 6.58 -0.97 5.68
CA ILE A 92 5.47 -1.63 6.37
C ILE A 92 5.65 -3.16 6.34
N LEU A 93 6.04 -3.74 5.20
CA LEU A 93 6.34 -5.16 5.09
C LEU A 93 7.48 -5.57 6.04
N HIS A 94 8.56 -4.82 6.07
CA HIS A 94 9.68 -5.04 6.98
C HIS A 94 9.21 -5.06 8.44
N ASP A 95 8.36 -4.09 8.82
CA ASP A 95 7.80 -4.00 10.17
C ASP A 95 6.81 -5.10 10.52
N ILE A 96 6.03 -5.59 9.57
CA ILE A 96 5.21 -6.79 9.77
C ILE A 96 6.12 -7.98 10.08
N LEU A 97 7.18 -8.18 9.29
CA LEU A 97 8.12 -9.28 9.47
C LEU A 97 8.90 -9.19 10.80
N SER A 98 9.31 -8.00 11.22
CA SER A 98 10.02 -7.79 12.48
C SER A 98 9.14 -8.01 13.71
N SER A 99 7.82 -7.87 13.55
CA SER A 99 6.84 -8.13 14.61
C SER A 99 6.51 -9.62 14.81
N LEU A 100 7.00 -10.51 13.95
CA LEU A 100 6.74 -11.94 14.05
C LEU A 100 7.59 -12.58 15.16
N SER A 101 7.04 -13.60 15.84
CA SER A 101 7.87 -14.49 16.66
C SER A 101 8.66 -15.45 15.77
N GLU A 102 9.79 -15.92 16.29
CA GLU A 102 10.66 -16.90 15.61
C GLU A 102 9.90 -18.19 15.20
N SER A 103 8.84 -18.54 15.94
CA SER A 103 7.99 -19.69 15.61
C SER A 103 7.06 -19.48 14.42
N ILE A 104 6.76 -18.23 14.03
CA ILE A 104 5.84 -17.91 12.93
C ILE A 104 6.58 -17.53 11.64
N ILE A 105 7.80 -17.01 11.73
CA ILE A 105 8.63 -16.62 10.57
C ILE A 105 8.72 -17.74 9.51
N PRO A 106 9.01 -19.01 9.85
CA PRO A 106 9.11 -20.08 8.86
C PRO A 106 7.78 -20.35 8.15
N LEU A 107 6.65 -20.21 8.86
CA LEU A 107 5.32 -20.40 8.30
C LEU A 107 4.99 -19.33 7.27
N VAL A 108 5.28 -18.06 7.58
CA VAL A 108 5.06 -16.94 6.67
C VAL A 108 5.92 -17.08 5.42
N PHE A 109 7.19 -17.44 5.58
CA PHE A 109 8.10 -17.67 4.45
C PHE A 109 7.61 -18.80 3.55
N PHE A 110 7.16 -19.92 4.14
CA PHE A 110 6.63 -21.05 3.39
C PHE A 110 5.36 -20.66 2.60
N LEU A 111 4.42 -19.96 3.25
CA LEU A 111 3.18 -19.52 2.61
C LEU A 111 3.46 -18.53 1.46
N TYR A 112 4.38 -17.59 1.67
CA TYR A 112 4.79 -16.64 0.64
C TYR A 112 5.42 -17.36 -0.56
N HIS A 113 6.34 -18.29 -0.32
CA HIS A 113 6.96 -19.07 -1.39
C HIS A 113 5.94 -19.95 -2.12
N GLN A 114 5.03 -20.60 -1.39
CA GLN A 114 3.99 -21.43 -1.99
C GLN A 114 3.02 -20.59 -2.83
N PHE A 115 2.57 -19.44 -2.33
CA PHE A 115 1.69 -18.55 -3.09
C PHE A 115 2.34 -18.08 -4.40
N ASN A 116 3.59 -17.61 -4.35
CA ASN A 116 4.32 -17.20 -5.56
C ASN A 116 4.58 -18.37 -6.50
N SER A 117 4.81 -19.58 -5.98
CA SER A 117 4.96 -20.78 -6.81
C SER A 117 3.66 -21.18 -7.51
N LEU A 118 2.50 -20.91 -6.91
CA LEU A 118 1.20 -21.20 -7.49
C LEU A 118 0.78 -20.13 -8.52
N GLU A 119 1.10 -18.87 -8.27
CA GLU A 119 0.88 -17.76 -9.21
C GLU A 119 1.81 -17.86 -10.44
N SER A 120 3.05 -18.34 -10.24
CA SER A 120 4.02 -18.56 -11.32
C SER A 120 3.91 -19.92 -11.99
N ALA A 121 3.07 -20.83 -11.48
CA ALA A 121 2.88 -22.13 -12.11
C ALA A 121 2.22 -21.93 -13.48
N PRO A 122 2.85 -22.35 -14.60
CA PRO A 122 2.17 -22.37 -15.88
C PRO A 122 0.95 -23.27 -15.74
N SER A 123 -0.21 -22.75 -16.11
CA SER A 123 -1.55 -23.33 -16.24
C SER A 123 -1.65 -24.81 -16.70
N ILE A 124 -0.99 -25.77 -16.03
CA ILE A 124 -1.09 -27.21 -16.28
C ILE A 124 -2.47 -27.75 -15.89
N LEU A 125 -3.22 -27.02 -15.06
CA LEU A 125 -4.62 -27.31 -14.79
C LEU A 125 -5.53 -26.86 -15.95
N TYR A 126 -5.20 -25.76 -16.63
CA TYR A 126 -5.99 -25.26 -17.75
C TYR A 126 -5.82 -26.14 -19.00
N GLU A 127 -4.61 -26.67 -19.23
CA GLU A 127 -4.35 -27.58 -20.35
C GLU A 127 -4.99 -28.96 -20.14
N LYS A 128 -4.97 -29.52 -18.91
CA LYS A 128 -5.64 -30.80 -18.61
C LYS A 128 -7.16 -30.76 -18.75
N ILE A 129 -7.78 -29.60 -18.52
CA ILE A 129 -9.25 -29.43 -18.63
C ILE A 129 -9.67 -29.36 -20.11
N GLN A 130 -8.85 -28.81 -21.01
CA GLN A 130 -9.16 -28.75 -22.46
C GLN A 130 -8.95 -30.08 -23.18
N VAL A 131 -8.01 -30.93 -22.74
CA VAL A 131 -7.71 -32.23 -23.37
C VAL A 131 -8.80 -33.29 -23.12
N THR A 132 -9.69 -33.10 -22.14
CA THR A 132 -10.74 -34.08 -21.80
C THR A 132 -12.05 -33.85 -22.57
N HIS A 133 -12.14 -32.82 -23.43
CA HIS A 133 -13.33 -32.49 -24.22
C HIS A 133 -13.15 -32.74 -25.73
N HIS A 134 -12.44 -33.78 -26.14
CA HIS A 134 -12.50 -34.23 -27.54
C HIS A 134 -13.71 -35.17 -27.74
N PRO A 135 -14.73 -34.80 -28.53
CA PRO A 135 -15.80 -35.73 -28.91
C PRO A 135 -15.23 -36.75 -29.89
N LEU A 136 -15.53 -38.02 -29.64
CA LEU A 136 -15.44 -39.07 -30.65
C LEU A 136 -16.42 -38.71 -31.77
N GLU A 137 -15.92 -38.13 -32.87
CA GLU A 137 -16.67 -38.00 -34.12
C GLU A 137 -15.98 -38.87 -35.19
N GLY A 138 -16.73 -39.88 -35.65
CA GLY A 138 -16.73 -40.38 -37.03
C GLY A 138 -15.56 -41.24 -37.48
#